data_AF-A0A526TC75-F1
#
_entry.id   AF-A0A526TC75-F1
#
_cell.length_a   1.000
_cell.length_b   1.000
_cell.length_c   1.000
_cell.angle_alpha   90.00
_cell.angle_beta   90.00
_cell.angle_gamma   90.00
#
_symmetry.space_group_name_H-M   'P 1'
#
loop_
_entity.id
_entity.type
_entity.pdbx_description
1 polymer ?
#
loop_
_entity_poly.entity_id
_entity_poly.type
_entity_poly.pdbx_seq_one_letter_code
_entity_poly.pdbx_strand_id
1 'polypeptide(L)'
;SAVIFAALVGAIVWNIVTWIAGIPSSSSHALIGGLVGAGVAKAGVGAIVWTGLGKTVAAIVLSPATGFILALVLILVVSWLFVRQTPFAVDSTFRVMQFFSA
;
A
#
# COMPACT_ATOMS: atom_id res chain seq x y z
N SER A 1 21.99 2.94 -19.06
CA SER A 1 20.72 3.65 -19.30
C SER A 1 19.58 2.75 -19.78
N ALA A 2 19.81 1.80 -20.69
CA ALA A 2 18.75 0.93 -21.23
C ALA A 2 17.94 0.15 -20.16
N VAL A 3 18.57 -0.30 -19.07
CA VAL A 3 17.90 -1.05 -17.97
C VAL A 3 16.82 -0.22 -17.28
N ILE A 4 17.14 1.03 -16.93
CA ILE A 4 16.22 1.91 -16.21
C ILE A 4 15.05 2.27 -17.13
N PHE A 5 15.34 2.54 -18.41
CA PHE A 5 14.30 2.81 -19.40
C PHE A 5 13.37 1.61 -19.59
N ALA A 6 13.92 0.40 -19.75
CA ALA A 6 13.14 -0.83 -19.86
C ALA A 6 12.28 -1.09 -18.61
N ALA A 7 12.82 -0.85 -17.42
CA ALA A 7 12.09 -0.98 -16.16
C ALA A 7 10.90 0.00 -16.08
N LEU A 8 11.11 1.27 -16.43
CA LEU A 8 10.07 2.29 -16.44
C LEU A 8 8.98 1.98 -17.47
N VAL A 9 9.37 1.62 -18.70
CA VAL A 9 8.41 1.24 -19.74
C VAL A 9 7.60 0.02 -19.33
N GLY A 10 8.25 -1.01 -18.79
CA GLY A 10 7.55 -2.19 -18.27
C GLY A 10 6.55 -1.84 -17.16
N ALA A 11 6.94 -0.98 -16.22
CA ALA A 11 6.07 -0.50 -15.17
C ALA A 11 4.88 0.29 -15.72
N ILE A 12 5.10 1.22 -16.66
CA ILE A 12 4.04 2.05 -17.26
C ILE A 12 3.06 1.16 -18.03
N VAL A 13 3.57 0.25 -18.88
CA VAL A 13 2.74 -0.68 -19.64
C VAL A 13 1.88 -1.51 -18.69
N TRP A 14 2.46 -2.03 -17.61
CA TRP A 14 1.69 -2.79 -16.62
C TRP A 14 0.61 -1.95 -15.94
N ASN A 15 0.90 -0.70 -15.55
CA ASN A 15 -0.09 0.19 -14.97
C ASN A 15 -1.25 0.46 -15.95
N ILE A 16 -0.96 0.71 -17.24
CA ILE A 16 -1.97 0.92 -18.28
C ILE A 16 -2.83 -0.33 -18.46
N VAL A 17 -2.21 -1.51 -18.54
CA VAL A 17 -2.94 -2.79 -18.66
C VAL A 17 -3.89 -2.98 -17.47
N THR A 18 -3.42 -2.77 -16.25
CA THR A 18 -4.26 -2.90 -15.05
C THR A 18 -5.38 -1.88 -15.01
N TRP A 19 -5.12 -0.65 -15.50
CA TRP A 19 -6.12 0.40 -15.57
C TRP A 19 -7.23 0.06 -16.57
N ILE A 20 -6.87 -0.41 -17.77
CA ILE A 20 -7.84 -0.87 -18.78
C ILE A 20 -8.65 -2.06 -18.25
N ALA A 21 -8.03 -2.95 -17.47
CA ALA A 21 -8.70 -4.08 -16.83
C ALA A 21 -9.54 -3.71 -15.58
N GLY A 22 -9.50 -2.46 -15.11
CA GLY A 22 -10.15 -2.02 -13.88
C GLY A 22 -9.59 -2.64 -12.59
N ILE A 23 -8.38 -3.21 -12.66
CA ILE A 23 -7.71 -3.85 -11.51
C ILE A 23 -6.95 -2.78 -10.74
N PRO A 24 -7.24 -2.56 -9.43
CA PRO A 24 -6.45 -1.66 -8.62
C PRO A 24 -5.02 -2.20 -8.52
N SER A 25 -4.05 -1.42 -8.99
CA SER A 25 -2.65 -1.80 -8.99
C SER A 25 -1.78 -0.79 -8.26
N SER A 26 -0.66 -1.28 -7.71
CA SER A 26 0.32 -0.44 -7.02
C SER A 26 1.47 -0.10 -7.97
N SER A 27 1.59 1.18 -8.32
CA SER A 27 2.64 1.64 -9.25
C SER A 27 4.06 1.42 -8.70
N SER A 28 4.25 1.48 -7.37
CA SER A 28 5.53 1.17 -6.72
C SER A 28 5.95 -0.29 -6.95
N HIS A 29 5.01 -1.24 -6.85
CA HIS A 29 5.28 -2.66 -7.09
C HIS A 29 5.51 -2.96 -8.57
N ALA A 30 4.77 -2.28 -9.45
CA ALA A 30 5.00 -2.36 -10.89
C ALA A 30 6.41 -1.87 -11.26
N LEU A 31 6.89 -0.79 -10.64
CA LEU A 31 8.25 -0.28 -10.85
C LEU A 31 9.32 -1.25 -10.34
N ILE A 32 9.13 -1.81 -9.14
CA ILE A 32 10.07 -2.78 -8.56
C ILE A 32 10.13 -4.05 -9.42
N GLY A 33 8.98 -4.55 -9.88
CA GLY A 33 8.91 -5.67 -10.82
C GLY A 33 9.61 -5.36 -12.15
N GLY A 34 9.42 -4.14 -12.69
CA GLY A 34 10.12 -3.68 -13.89
C GLY A 34 11.64 -3.61 -13.72
N LEU A 35 12.13 -3.13 -12.57
CA LEU A 35 13.56 -3.07 -12.24
C LEU A 35 14.17 -4.47 -12.10
N VAL A 36 13.48 -5.38 -11.41
CA VAL A 36 13.90 -6.78 -11.27
C VAL A 36 13.95 -7.46 -12.63
N GLY A 37 12.88 -7.35 -13.44
CA GLY A 37 12.81 -7.95 -14.77
C GLY A 37 13.91 -7.43 -15.72
N ALA A 38 14.09 -6.11 -15.78
CA ALA A 38 15.13 -5.50 -16.61
C ALA A 38 16.55 -5.84 -16.12
N GLY A 39 16.76 -5.93 -14.79
CA GLY A 39 18.03 -6.34 -14.19
C GLY A 39 18.38 -7.79 -14.50
N VAL A 40 17.42 -8.70 -14.36
CA VAL A 40 17.58 -10.13 -14.69
C VAL A 40 17.85 -10.32 -16.18
N ALA A 41 17.11 -9.63 -17.04
CA ALA A 41 17.31 -9.72 -18.49
C ALA A 41 18.71 -9.28 -18.93
N LYS A 42 19.33 -8.32 -18.25
CA LYS A 42 20.67 -7.82 -18.59
C LYS A 42 21.80 -8.63 -17.98
N ALA A 43 21.70 -8.96 -16.70
CA ALA A 43 22.84 -9.43 -15.89
C ALA A 43 22.53 -10.72 -15.12
N GLY A 44 21.39 -11.35 -15.39
CA GLY A 44 20.94 -12.55 -14.72
C GLY A 44 20.48 -12.32 -13.28
N VAL A 45 20.11 -13.41 -12.61
CA VAL A 45 19.53 -13.41 -11.26
C VAL A 45 20.53 -12.88 -10.20
N GLY A 46 21.83 -12.95 -10.47
CA GLY A 46 22.89 -12.42 -9.59
C GLY A 46 22.89 -10.90 -9.45
N ALA A 47 22.23 -10.16 -10.34
CA ALA A 47 22.11 -8.70 -10.26
C ALA A 47 21.03 -8.23 -9.28
N ILE A 48 20.24 -9.14 -8.72
CA ILE A 48 19.16 -8.81 -7.78
C ILE A 48 19.72 -8.54 -6.39
N VAL A 49 19.37 -7.39 -5.82
CA VAL A 49 19.62 -7.09 -4.40
C VAL A 49 18.54 -7.75 -3.55
N TRP A 50 18.76 -9.03 -3.21
CA TRP A 50 17.81 -9.88 -2.49
C TRP A 50 17.38 -9.31 -1.13
N THR A 51 18.29 -8.63 -0.43
CA THR A 51 18.00 -7.98 0.85
C THR A 51 16.99 -6.84 0.71
N GLY A 52 17.06 -6.08 -0.37
CA GLY A 52 16.11 -5.00 -0.68
C GLY A 52 14.77 -5.57 -1.14
N LEU A 53 14.80 -6.51 -2.09
CA LEU A 53 13.60 -7.16 -2.61
C LEU A 53 12.81 -7.88 -1.51
N GLY A 54 13.50 -8.60 -0.62
CA GLY A 54 12.88 -9.30 0.50
C GLY A 54 12.13 -8.37 1.45
N LYS A 55 12.69 -7.18 1.74
CA LYS A 55 12.01 -6.16 2.56
C LYS A 55 10.74 -5.65 1.88
N THR A 56 10.79 -5.38 0.59
CA THR A 56 9.61 -4.95 -0.18
C THR A 56 8.54 -6.03 -0.18
N VAL A 57 8.91 -7.29 -0.45
CA VAL A 57 7.96 -8.42 -0.46
C VAL A 57 7.34 -8.62 0.92
N ALA A 58 8.14 -8.55 1.99
CA ALA A 58 7.61 -8.62 3.35
C ALA A 58 6.64 -7.47 3.64
N ALA A 59 6.92 -6.25 3.18
CA ALA A 59 6.06 -5.09 3.37
C ALA A 59 4.68 -5.27 2.72
N ILE A 60 4.56 -6.00 1.60
CA ILE A 60 3.26 -6.29 0.95
C ILE A 60 2.28 -6.96 1.91
N VAL A 61 2.79 -7.87 2.76
CA VAL A 61 1.97 -8.63 3.71
C VAL A 61 1.88 -7.92 5.06
N LEU A 62 3.00 -7.33 5.50
CA LEU A 62 3.06 -6.68 6.80
C LEU A 62 2.24 -5.39 6.83
N SER A 63 2.18 -4.59 5.76
CA SER A 63 1.46 -3.31 5.79
C SER A 63 -0.05 -3.44 5.95
N PRO A 64 -0.76 -4.35 5.25
CA PRO A 64 -2.19 -4.55 5.49
C PRO A 64 -2.44 -5.17 6.87
N ALA A 65 -1.58 -6.08 7.32
CA ALA A 65 -1.71 -6.72 8.63
C ALA A 65 -1.58 -5.70 9.77
N THR A 66 -0.57 -4.83 9.73
CA THR A 66 -0.41 -3.77 10.74
C THR A 66 -1.53 -2.74 10.66
N GLY A 67 -1.94 -2.33 9.46
CA GLY A 67 -3.08 -1.44 9.28
C GLY A 67 -4.38 -2.00 9.85
N PHE A 68 -4.63 -3.30 9.65
CA PHE A 68 -5.78 -4.00 10.20
C PHE A 68 -5.75 -4.05 11.73
N ILE A 69 -4.60 -4.43 12.32
CA ILE A 69 -4.44 -4.47 13.77
C ILE A 69 -4.66 -3.08 14.38
N LEU A 70 -4.07 -2.04 13.78
CA LEU A 70 -4.23 -0.67 14.25
C LEU A 70 -5.68 -0.20 14.14
N ALA A 71 -6.38 -0.54 13.05
CA ALA A 71 -7.81 -0.23 12.90
C ALA A 71 -8.66 -0.91 13.98
N LEU A 72 -8.41 -2.19 14.29
CA LEU A 72 -9.11 -2.90 15.36
C LEU A 72 -8.87 -2.27 16.74
N VAL A 73 -7.62 -1.90 17.03
CA VAL A 73 -7.26 -1.21 18.28
C VAL A 73 -7.96 0.14 18.37
N LEU A 74 -7.98 0.92 17.28
CA LEU A 74 -8.66 2.21 17.24
C LEU A 74 -10.17 2.05 17.51
N ILE A 75 -10.82 1.09 16.83
CA ILE A 75 -12.24 0.78 17.04
C ILE A 75 -12.48 0.42 18.50
N LEU A 76 -11.67 -0.46 19.08
CA LEU A 76 -11.79 -0.86 20.48
C LEU A 76 -11.70 0.35 21.41
N VAL A 77 -10.68 1.19 21.25
CA VAL A 77 -10.50 2.39 22.08
C VAL A 77 -11.70 3.33 21.97
N VAL A 78 -12.17 3.63 20.76
CA VAL A 78 -13.33 4.49 20.53
C VAL A 78 -14.58 3.88 21.15
N SER A 79 -14.85 2.60 20.92
CA SER A 79 -16.01 1.92 21.50
C SER A 79 -16.01 1.96 23.03
N TRP A 80 -14.86 1.75 23.68
CA TRP A 80 -14.74 1.82 25.14
C TRP A 80 -14.91 3.23 25.69
N LEU A 81 -14.42 4.26 24.99
CA LEU A 81 -14.61 5.66 25.42
C LEU A 81 -16.08 6.08 25.39
N PHE A 82 -16.84 5.62 24.40
CA PHE A 82 -18.24 6.01 24.23
C PHE A 82 -19.25 4.99 24.81
N VAL A 83 -18.79 3.88 25.41
CA VAL A 83 -19.67 2.80 25.92
C VAL A 83 -20.67 3.27 26.99
N ARG A 84 -20.38 4.36 27.70
CA ARG A 84 -21.23 4.95 28.75
C ARG A 84 -21.96 6.23 28.32
N GLN A 85 -21.80 6.66 27.08
CA GLN A 85 -22.37 7.90 26.56
C GLN A 85 -23.73 7.63 25.90
N THR A 86 -24.69 8.53 26.04
CA THR A 86 -26.00 8.40 25.37
C THR A 86 -25.84 8.68 23.87
N PRO A 87 -26.64 8.05 22.98
CA PRO A 87 -26.50 8.22 21.53
C PRO A 87 -26.53 9.68 21.06
N PHE A 88 -27.27 10.54 21.77
CA PHE A 88 -27.36 11.98 21.48
C PHE A 88 -26.06 12.75 21.77
N ALA A 89 -25.32 12.39 22.84
CA ALA A 89 -24.04 13.02 23.18
C ALA A 89 -22.90 12.57 22.26
N VAL A 90 -22.97 11.32 21.78
CA VAL A 90 -22.04 10.80 20.76
C VAL A 90 -22.21 11.58 19.46
N ASP A 91 -23.45 11.75 18.98
CA ASP A 91 -23.74 12.43 17.71
C ASP A 91 -23.27 13.90 17.68
N SER A 92 -23.45 14.65 18.77
CA SER A 92 -22.95 16.04 18.85
C SER A 92 -21.42 16.12 18.82
N THR A 93 -20.74 15.15 19.44
CA THR A 93 -19.27 15.09 19.50
C THR A 93 -18.68 14.69 18.14
N PHE A 94 -19.25 13.70 17.47
CA PHE A 94 -18.80 13.27 16.13
C PHE A 94 -19.02 14.35 15.06
N ARG A 95 -20.10 15.12 15.16
CA ARG A 95 -20.40 16.25 14.26
C ARG A 95 -19.34 17.34 14.30
N VAL A 96 -18.76 17.62 15.47
CA VAL A 96 -17.65 18.59 15.60
C VAL A 96 -16.34 17.99 15.08
N MET A 97 -16.07 16.72 15.40
CA MET A 97 -14.85 16.03 14.95
C MET A 97 -14.78 15.84 13.44
N GLN A 98 -15.91 15.72 12.74
CA GLN A 98 -15.96 15.62 11.28
C GLN A 98 -15.33 16.83 10.56
N PHE A 99 -15.41 18.03 11.14
CA PHE A 99 -14.77 19.22 10.57
C PHE A 99 -13.24 19.22 10.68
N PHE A 100 -12.69 18.42 11.61
CA PHE A 100 -11.24 18.25 11.74
C PHE A 100 -10.69 17.08 10.92
N SER A 101 -11.55 16.12 10.53
CA SER A 101 -11.15 14.96 9.71
C SER A 101 -11.34 15.14 8.20
N ALA A 102 -12.06 16.20 7.79
CA ALA A 102 -12.26 16.57 6.39
C ALA A 102 -11.09 17.43 5.87
#